data_AF-A0A2E6H1E6-F1
#
_entry.id   AF-A0A2E6H1E6-F1
#
_cell.length_a   1.000
_cell.length_b   1.000
_cell.length_c   1.000
_cell.angle_alpha   90.00
_cell.angle_beta   90.00
_cell.angle_gamma   90.00
#
_symmetry.space_group_name_H-M   'P 1'
#
loop_
_entity.id
_entity.type
_entity.pdbx_description
1 polymer ?
#
loop_
_entity_poly.entity_id
_entity_poly.type
_entity_poly.pdbx_seq_one_letter_code
_entity_poly.pdbx_strand_id
1 'polypeptide(L)'
;MAIDFDAIRNKLNQLSGTSSRRNTMWRPQEGEEATVRLLSFPGNDGQPFKELWFYYNIGNNPGLLAPKQFGKPDPIQELINKLRDDASKDSYELAKKLYPKMRCFAPVVVRGEEDKGVRLWSFGKTVYQSLLNIMLDEDYGDITDPNDGRDVKVVCNKPPGRMWATTTVRPRGKATPLSSDPEQTTEWTNAIPNIDDMYTLKSYDELEKIVNDWLSGDTDDNSSDNVGTTRGPTVAFTETDDTDETTTSTKSNNQFRSLDEAFADLEDL
;
A
#
# COMPACT_ATOMS: atom_id res chain seq x y z
N MET A 1 -20.97 -40.52 13.70
CA MET A 1 -19.93 -39.49 13.51
C MET A 1 -20.47 -38.22 14.12
N ALA A 2 -19.85 -37.77 15.23
CA ALA A 2 -20.23 -36.51 15.84
C ALA A 2 -19.77 -35.37 14.95
N ILE A 3 -20.61 -34.36 14.78
CA ILE A 3 -20.25 -33.13 14.07
C ILE A 3 -19.15 -32.43 14.88
N ASP A 4 -18.01 -32.16 14.24
CA ASP A 4 -16.90 -31.43 14.84
C ASP A 4 -17.23 -29.93 14.86
N PHE A 5 -17.71 -29.46 16.01
CA PHE A 5 -18.10 -28.06 16.21
C PHE A 5 -16.91 -27.10 16.17
N ASP A 6 -15.68 -27.57 16.40
CA ASP A 6 -14.48 -26.73 16.31
C ASP A 6 -14.04 -26.57 14.86
N ALA A 7 -14.15 -27.63 14.04
CA ALA A 7 -13.98 -27.52 12.59
C ALA A 7 -15.02 -26.59 11.95
N ILE A 8 -16.28 -26.63 12.42
CA ILE A 8 -17.34 -25.72 11.97
C ILE A 8 -17.07 -24.28 12.42
N ARG A 9 -16.62 -24.06 13.66
CA ARG A 9 -16.24 -22.72 14.15
C ARG A 9 -15.05 -22.15 13.39
N ASN A 10 -14.05 -22.96 13.07
CA ASN A 10 -12.91 -22.55 12.26
C ASN A 10 -13.35 -22.18 10.84
N LYS A 11 -14.23 -22.97 10.24
CA LYS A 11 -14.82 -22.69 8.92
C LYS A 11 -15.71 -21.44 8.95
N LEU A 12 -16.48 -21.24 10.01
CA LEU A 12 -17.32 -20.05 10.21
C LEU A 12 -16.46 -18.79 10.44
N ASN A 13 -15.34 -18.89 11.13
CA ASN A 13 -14.37 -17.81 11.32
C ASN A 13 -13.62 -17.47 10.03
N GLN A 14 -13.33 -18.46 9.19
CA GLN A 14 -12.84 -18.24 7.81
C GLN A 14 -13.90 -17.56 6.93
N LEU A 15 -15.18 -17.91 7.09
CA LEU A 15 -16.30 -17.38 6.31
C LEU A 15 -16.78 -15.99 6.78
N SER A 16 -16.56 -15.60 8.04
CA SER A 16 -17.13 -14.39 8.63
C SER A 16 -16.39 -13.09 8.31
N GLY A 17 -15.34 -13.12 7.48
CA GLY A 17 -14.78 -11.98 6.73
C GLY A 17 -14.24 -10.77 7.52
N THR A 18 -14.42 -10.74 8.85
CA THR A 18 -14.28 -9.52 9.66
C THR A 18 -12.86 -9.34 10.23
N SER A 19 -12.01 -10.37 10.13
CA SER A 19 -10.59 -10.35 10.59
C SER A 19 -9.56 -10.48 9.45
N SER A 20 -10.00 -10.72 8.21
CA SER A 20 -9.16 -11.23 7.12
C SER A 20 -8.01 -10.28 6.75
N ARG A 21 -8.28 -9.05 6.30
CA ARG A 21 -7.24 -8.14 5.75
C ARG A 21 -6.13 -7.77 6.74
N ARG A 22 -6.47 -7.55 8.01
CA ARG A 22 -5.49 -7.15 9.04
C ARG A 22 -4.56 -8.29 9.42
N ASN A 23 -5.05 -9.53 9.34
CA ASN A 23 -4.23 -10.71 9.59
C ASN A 23 -3.46 -11.16 8.34
N THR A 24 -4.03 -10.96 7.15
CA THR A 24 -3.36 -11.25 5.88
C THR A 24 -2.20 -10.31 5.61
N MET A 25 -2.26 -9.05 6.04
CA MET A 25 -1.20 -8.07 5.78
C MET A 25 -0.16 -8.02 6.91
N TRP A 26 1.12 -8.07 6.55
CA TRP A 26 2.23 -7.82 7.46
C TRP A 26 2.98 -6.54 7.07
N ARG A 27 3.47 -5.83 8.09
CA ARG A 27 4.36 -4.69 7.95
C ARG A 27 5.40 -4.70 9.08
N PRO A 28 6.64 -4.26 8.81
CA PRO A 28 7.62 -4.09 9.89
C PRO A 28 7.18 -2.95 10.82
N GLN A 29 7.35 -3.15 12.13
CA GLN A 29 7.08 -2.12 13.13
C GLN A 29 8.27 -1.16 13.23
N GLU A 30 7.99 0.12 13.49
CA GLU A 30 9.03 1.13 13.65
C GLU A 30 9.88 0.84 14.90
N GLY A 31 11.20 0.83 14.73
CA GLY A 31 12.16 0.56 15.81
C GLY A 31 12.44 -0.93 16.05
N GLU A 32 11.76 -1.83 15.34
CA GLU A 32 11.93 -3.28 15.48
C GLU A 32 12.69 -3.89 14.30
N GLU A 33 13.40 -4.98 14.59
CA GLU A 33 13.97 -5.88 13.59
C GLU A 33 13.11 -7.14 13.51
N ALA A 34 12.63 -7.46 12.31
CA ALA A 34 11.93 -8.70 12.03
C ALA A 34 12.77 -9.57 11.09
N THR A 35 12.75 -10.89 11.31
CA THR A 35 13.30 -11.85 10.35
C THR A 35 12.14 -12.48 9.60
N VAL A 36 12.14 -12.37 8.27
CA VAL A 36 11.06 -12.89 7.41
C VAL A 36 11.63 -13.81 6.35
N ARG A 37 10.86 -14.81 5.95
CA ARG A 37 11.11 -15.63 4.78
C ARG A 37 10.18 -15.19 3.66
N LEU A 38 10.75 -14.70 2.57
CA LEU A 38 10.01 -14.32 1.37
C LEU A 38 9.69 -15.57 0.54
N LEU A 39 8.55 -15.55 -0.14
CA LEU A 39 8.13 -16.56 -1.09
C LEU A 39 7.93 -15.90 -2.46
N SER A 40 7.94 -16.70 -3.52
CA SER A 40 7.57 -16.25 -4.87
C SER A 40 6.07 -16.46 -5.10
N PHE A 41 5.43 -15.54 -5.82
CA PHE A 41 4.08 -15.83 -6.35
C PHE A 41 4.14 -16.91 -7.44
N PRO A 42 3.23 -17.89 -7.40
CA PRO A 42 3.14 -18.87 -8.49
C PRO A 42 2.66 -18.19 -9.77
N GLY A 43 3.24 -18.58 -10.92
CA GLY A 43 2.79 -18.15 -12.24
C GLY A 43 2.94 -16.64 -12.52
N ASN A 44 3.98 -16.00 -11.99
CA ASN A 44 4.19 -14.55 -12.10
C ASN A 44 5.32 -14.18 -13.08
N ASP A 45 5.28 -14.73 -14.31
CA ASP A 45 6.20 -14.40 -15.42
C ASP A 45 7.71 -14.42 -15.06
N GLY A 46 8.10 -15.33 -14.16
CA GLY A 46 9.48 -15.45 -13.68
C GLY A 46 9.92 -14.38 -12.68
N GLN A 47 9.03 -13.47 -12.28
CA GLN A 47 9.29 -12.50 -11.22
C GLN A 47 8.79 -13.03 -9.87
N PRO A 48 9.55 -12.85 -8.78
CA PRO A 48 9.14 -13.37 -7.47
C PRO A 48 7.99 -12.56 -6.84
N PHE A 49 7.88 -11.28 -7.18
CA PHE A 49 6.98 -10.31 -6.53
C PHE A 49 6.00 -9.70 -7.53
N LYS A 50 4.81 -9.32 -7.05
CA LYS A 50 3.79 -8.66 -7.86
C LYS A 50 3.83 -7.15 -7.66
N GLU A 51 3.61 -6.41 -8.73
CA GLU A 51 3.61 -4.94 -8.75
C GLU A 51 2.22 -4.41 -9.07
N LEU A 52 1.75 -3.45 -8.28
CA LEU A 52 0.52 -2.71 -8.57
C LEU A 52 0.76 -1.20 -8.44
N TRP A 53 0.05 -0.44 -9.25
CA TRP A 53 0.13 1.01 -9.30
C TRP A 53 -1.13 1.64 -8.72
N PHE A 54 -0.94 2.60 -7.80
CA PHE A 54 -2.03 3.26 -7.10
C PHE A 54 -1.95 4.78 -7.18
N TYR A 55 -3.08 5.43 -7.39
CA TYR A 55 -3.26 6.86 -7.18
C TYR A 55 -3.52 7.15 -5.71
N TYR A 56 -2.88 8.19 -5.18
CA TYR A 56 -2.99 8.62 -3.79
C TYR A 56 -3.35 10.11 -3.73
N ASN A 57 -3.91 10.55 -2.61
CA ASN A 57 -4.31 11.94 -2.37
C ASN A 57 -5.45 12.42 -3.30
N ILE A 58 -6.35 11.53 -3.69
CA ILE A 58 -7.56 11.84 -4.46
C ILE A 58 -8.78 11.47 -3.62
N GLY A 59 -9.45 12.50 -3.10
CA GLY A 59 -10.52 12.37 -2.11
C GLY A 59 -10.07 11.62 -0.85
N ASN A 60 -11.03 11.00 -0.15
CA ASN A 60 -10.78 10.23 1.06
C ASN A 60 -10.51 8.73 0.78
N ASN A 61 -9.71 8.43 -0.25
CA ASN A 61 -9.41 7.06 -0.66
C ASN A 61 -8.01 6.63 -0.19
N PRO A 62 -7.84 5.44 0.42
CA PRO A 62 -6.55 4.95 0.90
C PRO A 62 -5.57 4.59 -0.24
N GLY A 63 -6.06 4.54 -1.48
CA GLY A 63 -5.30 4.25 -2.70
C GLY A 63 -6.22 3.68 -3.78
N LEU A 64 -6.28 4.33 -4.94
CA LEU A 64 -7.10 3.90 -6.07
C LEU A 64 -6.21 3.11 -7.03
N LEU A 65 -6.59 1.87 -7.35
CA LEU A 65 -5.85 1.04 -8.29
C LEU A 65 -5.93 1.66 -9.70
N ALA A 66 -4.80 1.91 -10.35
CA ALA A 66 -4.75 2.60 -11.64
C ALA A 66 -5.21 1.68 -12.80
N PRO A 67 -6.34 1.93 -13.48
CA PRO A 67 -6.78 1.10 -14.61
C PRO A 67 -5.78 1.03 -15.75
N LYS A 68 -5.00 2.09 -15.99
CA LYS A 68 -4.00 2.14 -17.07
C LYS A 68 -3.02 0.97 -17.04
N GLN A 69 -2.63 0.48 -15.86
CA GLN A 69 -1.66 -0.63 -15.75
C GLN A 69 -2.18 -1.94 -16.37
N PHE A 70 -3.50 -2.06 -16.54
CA PHE A 70 -4.17 -3.19 -17.17
C PHE A 70 -4.63 -2.88 -18.60
N GLY A 71 -4.18 -1.77 -19.20
CA GLY A 71 -4.60 -1.33 -20.53
C GLY A 71 -6.06 -0.85 -20.62
N LYS A 72 -6.66 -0.46 -19.49
CA LYS A 72 -8.04 0.04 -19.43
C LYS A 72 -8.10 1.58 -19.46
N PRO A 73 -9.22 2.18 -19.91
CA PRO A 73 -9.45 3.63 -19.81
C PRO A 73 -9.30 4.15 -18.39
N ASP A 74 -8.71 5.33 -18.22
CA ASP A 74 -8.26 5.85 -16.93
C ASP A 74 -8.40 7.38 -16.86
N PRO A 75 -9.48 7.91 -16.26
CA PRO A 75 -9.76 9.36 -16.26
C PRO A 75 -8.71 10.15 -15.46
N ILE A 76 -8.10 9.53 -14.44
CA ILE A 76 -7.04 10.18 -13.65
C ILE A 76 -5.78 10.31 -14.50
N GLN A 77 -5.45 9.30 -15.30
CA GLN A 77 -4.34 9.43 -16.24
C GLN A 77 -4.58 10.51 -17.29
N GLU A 78 -5.80 10.61 -17.81
CA GLU A 78 -6.17 11.62 -18.80
C GLU A 78 -6.03 13.03 -18.24
N LEU A 79 -6.48 13.24 -17.00
CA LEU A 79 -6.26 14.48 -16.26
C LEU A 79 -4.76 14.79 -16.11
N ILE A 80 -3.93 13.81 -15.74
CA ILE A 80 -2.47 14.00 -15.64
C ILE A 80 -1.87 14.44 -16.99
N ASN A 81 -2.32 13.86 -18.10
CA ASN A 81 -1.82 14.23 -19.42
C ASN A 81 -2.17 15.69 -19.74
N LYS A 82 -3.42 16.10 -19.52
CA LYS A 82 -3.88 17.48 -19.78
C LYS A 82 -3.15 18.50 -18.91
N LEU A 83 -2.94 18.20 -17.62
CA LEU A 83 -2.14 19.04 -16.72
C LEU A 83 -0.68 19.20 -17.18
N ARG A 84 -0.13 18.24 -17.92
CA ARG A 84 1.21 18.37 -18.50
C ARG A 84 1.22 19.21 -19.76
N ASP A 85 0.15 19.14 -20.55
CA ASP A 85 0.02 19.85 -21.82
C ASP A 85 -0.20 21.36 -21.60
N ASP A 86 -0.91 21.74 -20.52
CA ASP A 86 -1.08 23.14 -20.07
C ASP A 86 0.26 23.86 -19.79
N ALA A 87 1.34 23.10 -19.52
CA ALA A 87 2.70 23.60 -19.31
C ALA A 87 2.88 24.69 -18.23
N SER A 88 1.85 25.00 -17.45
CA SER A 88 1.93 25.90 -16.30
C SER A 88 2.63 25.23 -15.13
N LYS A 89 3.27 26.04 -14.27
CA LYS A 89 4.01 25.52 -13.10
C LYS A 89 3.07 24.83 -12.12
N ASP A 90 1.87 25.38 -11.93
CA ASP A 90 0.89 24.86 -10.99
C ASP A 90 0.31 23.53 -11.47
N SER A 91 -0.02 23.42 -12.77
CA SER A 91 -0.47 22.17 -13.39
C SER A 91 0.60 21.08 -13.35
N TYR A 92 1.88 21.44 -13.52
CA TYR A 92 2.98 20.50 -13.37
C TYR A 92 3.12 19.96 -11.93
N GLU A 93 3.01 20.83 -10.94
CA GLU A 93 3.06 20.43 -9.53
C GLU A 93 1.87 19.53 -9.15
N LEU A 94 0.69 19.82 -9.68
CA LEU A 94 -0.51 19.00 -9.50
C LEU A 94 -0.36 17.62 -10.15
N ALA A 95 0.06 17.58 -11.42
CA ALA A 95 0.34 16.33 -12.14
C ALA A 95 1.36 15.46 -11.38
N LYS A 96 2.39 16.08 -10.79
CA LYS A 96 3.41 15.37 -10.00
C LYS A 96 2.82 14.63 -8.80
N LYS A 97 1.83 15.24 -8.13
CA LYS A 97 1.13 14.66 -6.97
C LYS A 97 0.21 13.52 -7.39
N LEU A 98 -0.41 13.62 -8.56
CA LEU A 98 -1.35 12.64 -9.09
C LEU A 98 -0.68 11.41 -9.73
N TYR A 99 0.62 11.43 -10.05
CA TYR A 99 1.26 10.23 -10.62
C TYR A 99 1.11 9.00 -9.72
N PRO A 100 0.75 7.85 -10.32
CA PRO A 100 0.56 6.64 -9.57
C PRO A 100 1.88 6.20 -8.94
N LYS A 101 1.81 5.64 -7.74
CA LYS A 101 2.97 5.08 -7.04
C LYS A 101 2.90 3.56 -7.08
N MET A 102 4.05 2.96 -7.42
CA MET A 102 4.23 1.53 -7.41
C MET A 102 4.25 0.99 -5.98
N ARG A 103 3.50 -0.08 -5.75
CA ARG A 103 3.56 -0.93 -4.58
C ARG A 103 3.90 -2.34 -5.02
N CYS A 104 4.93 -2.90 -4.41
CA CYS A 104 5.33 -4.28 -4.61
C CYS A 104 4.80 -5.10 -3.46
N PHE A 105 4.45 -6.34 -3.75
CA PHE A 105 3.91 -7.29 -2.79
C PHE A 105 4.74 -8.57 -2.81
N ALA A 106 5.02 -9.09 -1.63
CA ALA A 106 5.65 -10.40 -1.45
C ALA A 106 4.89 -11.20 -0.39
N PRO A 107 4.61 -12.50 -0.61
CA PRO A 107 4.21 -13.39 0.46
C PRO A 107 5.41 -13.60 1.40
N VAL A 108 5.13 -13.57 2.70
CA VAL A 108 6.11 -13.67 3.76
C VAL A 108 5.63 -14.59 4.87
N VAL A 109 6.56 -15.37 5.40
CA VAL A 109 6.44 -16.03 6.70
C VAL A 109 7.34 -15.28 7.68
N VAL A 110 6.80 -14.87 8.82
CA VAL A 110 7.58 -14.11 9.81
C VAL A 110 8.11 -15.09 10.85
N ARG A 111 9.44 -15.16 11.00
CA ARG A 111 10.07 -16.07 11.95
C ARG A 111 9.67 -15.67 13.37
N GLY A 112 9.20 -16.64 14.15
CA GLY A 112 8.62 -16.41 15.49
C GLY A 112 7.11 -16.13 15.49
N GLU A 113 6.48 -15.97 14.32
CA GLU A 113 5.02 -15.87 14.15
C GLU A 113 4.54 -16.84 13.07
N GLU A 114 5.14 -18.03 13.02
CA GLU A 114 4.86 -19.06 12.01
C GLU A 114 3.44 -19.64 12.16
N ASP A 115 2.87 -19.56 13.37
CA ASP A 115 1.49 -19.91 13.70
C ASP A 115 0.45 -19.04 12.95
N LYS A 116 0.84 -17.83 12.53
CA LYS A 116 -0.01 -16.94 11.73
C LYS A 116 0.01 -17.26 10.24
N GLY A 117 0.87 -18.20 9.82
CA GLY A 117 1.01 -18.62 8.43
C GLY A 117 1.55 -17.53 7.50
N VAL A 118 1.25 -17.70 6.21
CA VAL A 118 1.71 -16.78 5.16
C VAL A 118 0.89 -15.49 5.18
N ARG A 119 1.61 -14.36 5.18
CA ARG A 119 1.05 -13.02 5.09
C ARG A 119 1.61 -12.30 3.88
N LEU A 120 0.99 -11.20 3.48
CA LEU A 120 1.46 -10.33 2.41
C LEU A 120 2.17 -9.13 2.99
N TRP A 121 3.35 -8.86 2.47
CA TRP A 121 4.09 -7.64 2.76
C TRP A 121 4.03 -6.70 1.56
N SER A 122 3.61 -5.45 1.78
CA SER A 122 3.68 -4.39 0.77
C SER A 122 4.82 -3.44 1.09
N PHE A 123 5.55 -3.08 0.04
CA PHE A 123 6.69 -2.18 0.17
C PHE A 123 6.85 -1.32 -1.08
N GLY A 124 7.64 -0.26 -0.94
CA GLY A 124 7.93 0.67 -2.02
C GLY A 124 9.10 0.20 -2.89
N LYS A 125 9.34 0.97 -3.96
CA LYS A 125 10.41 0.76 -4.94
C LYS A 125 11.78 0.49 -4.33
N THR A 126 12.15 1.21 -3.27
CA THR A 126 13.49 1.12 -2.68
C THR A 126 13.77 -0.25 -2.06
N VAL A 127 12.80 -0.81 -1.34
CA VAL A 127 12.91 -2.16 -0.77
C VAL A 127 12.91 -3.20 -1.89
N TYR A 128 12.06 -3.02 -2.89
CA TYR A 128 12.00 -3.92 -4.04
C TYR A 128 13.35 -4.01 -4.77
N GLN A 129 13.94 -2.87 -5.09
CA GLN A 129 15.26 -2.80 -5.72
C GLN A 129 16.33 -3.50 -4.86
N SER A 130 16.31 -3.30 -3.54
CA SER A 130 17.24 -3.98 -2.64
C SER A 130 17.07 -5.50 -2.65
N LEU A 131 15.83 -6.00 -2.67
CA LEU A 131 15.56 -7.44 -2.73
C LEU A 131 16.02 -8.05 -4.06
N LEU A 132 15.76 -7.39 -5.18
CA LEU A 132 16.25 -7.84 -6.49
C LEU A 132 17.78 -7.84 -6.56
N ASN A 133 18.43 -6.80 -6.05
CA ASN A 133 19.90 -6.75 -6.01
C ASN A 133 20.49 -7.89 -5.16
N ILE A 134 19.82 -8.28 -4.07
CA ILE A 134 20.21 -9.45 -3.27
C ILE A 134 20.09 -10.72 -4.11
N MET A 135 19.03 -10.88 -4.90
CA MET A 135 18.82 -12.07 -5.73
C MET A 135 19.77 -12.17 -6.92
N LEU A 136 20.23 -11.03 -7.43
CA LEU A 136 21.21 -10.96 -8.53
C LEU A 136 22.65 -11.19 -8.06
N ASP A 137 22.90 -11.16 -6.76
CA ASP A 137 24.20 -11.46 -6.18
C ASP A 137 24.44 -12.98 -6.20
N GLU A 138 25.56 -13.40 -6.80
CA GLU A 138 25.94 -14.80 -6.96
C GLU A 138 26.09 -15.54 -5.62
N ASP A 139 26.44 -14.82 -4.55
CA ASP A 139 26.60 -15.41 -3.22
C ASP A 139 25.26 -15.77 -2.55
N TYR A 140 24.18 -15.08 -2.95
CA TYR A 140 22.86 -15.24 -2.32
C TYR A 140 21.88 -16.02 -3.19
N GLY A 141 21.81 -15.72 -4.50
CA GLY A 141 20.88 -16.35 -5.43
C GLY A 141 19.41 -16.15 -5.07
N ASP A 142 18.56 -17.13 -5.41
CA ASP A 142 17.12 -17.06 -5.14
C ASP A 142 16.81 -17.18 -3.64
N ILE A 143 16.59 -16.04 -2.99
CA ILE A 143 16.22 -15.98 -1.57
C ILE A 143 14.79 -16.47 -1.29
N THR A 144 13.96 -16.70 -2.31
CA THR A 144 12.56 -17.16 -2.17
C THR A 144 12.39 -18.68 -2.28
N ASP A 145 13.44 -19.41 -2.68
CA ASP A 145 13.36 -20.86 -2.85
C ASP A 145 12.93 -21.56 -1.54
N PRO A 146 11.96 -22.50 -1.56
CA PRO A 146 11.48 -23.16 -0.33
C PRO A 146 12.51 -24.04 0.38
N ASN A 147 13.53 -24.56 -0.31
CA ASN A 147 14.53 -25.48 0.22
C ASN A 147 15.85 -24.78 0.55
N ASP A 148 16.39 -24.03 -0.42
CA ASP A 148 17.73 -23.43 -0.39
C ASP A 148 17.72 -21.89 -0.30
N GLY A 149 16.54 -21.29 -0.15
CA GLY A 149 16.40 -19.85 0.00
C GLY A 149 16.92 -19.32 1.34
N ARG A 150 16.72 -18.01 1.57
CA ARG A 150 17.31 -17.31 2.72
C ARG A 150 16.29 -16.44 3.42
N ASP A 151 16.39 -16.43 4.75
CA ASP A 151 15.66 -15.46 5.54
C ASP A 151 16.25 -14.05 5.35
N VAL A 152 15.40 -13.04 5.42
CA VAL A 152 15.73 -11.62 5.26
C VAL A 152 15.44 -10.89 6.55
N LYS A 153 16.43 -10.14 7.04
CA LYS A 153 16.23 -9.17 8.12
C LYS A 153 15.63 -7.90 7.57
N VAL A 154 14.51 -7.50 8.13
CA VAL A 154 13.78 -6.27 7.80
C VAL A 154 13.88 -5.35 9.00
N VAL A 155 14.47 -4.17 8.80
CA VAL A 155 14.59 -3.14 9.84
C VAL A 155 13.86 -1.90 9.37
N CYS A 156 12.88 -1.44 10.17
CA CYS A 156 12.19 -0.18 9.94
C CYS A 156 12.66 0.83 10.98
N ASN A 157 13.33 1.90 10.55
CA ASN A 157 13.83 2.93 11.46
C ASN A 157 13.38 4.31 10.98
N LYS A 158 13.02 5.18 11.91
CA LYS A 158 12.73 6.60 11.69
C LYS A 158 13.84 7.44 12.33
N PRO A 159 14.90 7.81 11.58
CA PRO A 159 15.96 8.66 12.10
C PRO A 159 15.42 10.02 12.55
N PRO A 160 15.98 10.63 13.61
CA PRO A 160 15.63 11.99 14.02
C PRO A 160 15.74 12.97 12.86
N GLY A 161 14.74 13.83 12.71
CA GLY A 161 14.69 14.84 11.64
C GLY A 161 14.11 14.35 10.30
N ARG A 162 13.80 13.06 10.14
CA ARG A 162 13.05 12.58 8.96
C ARG A 162 11.55 12.46 9.23
N MET A 163 10.77 12.91 8.25
CA MET A 163 9.31 12.85 8.30
C MET A 163 8.79 11.40 8.23
N TRP A 164 9.50 10.51 7.52
CA TRP A 164 9.06 9.14 7.24
C TRP A 164 10.08 8.08 7.67
N ALA A 165 9.57 6.93 8.12
CA ALA A 165 10.38 5.77 8.46
C ALA A 165 10.93 5.08 7.20
N THR A 166 12.19 4.63 7.26
CA THR A 166 12.84 3.91 6.18
C THR A 166 12.98 2.44 6.53
N THR A 167 12.55 1.58 5.61
CA THR A 167 12.76 0.15 5.70
C THR A 167 14.01 -0.26 4.94
N THR A 168 14.85 -1.06 5.58
CA THR A 168 16.04 -1.66 4.97
C THR A 168 15.97 -3.18 5.10
N VAL A 169 16.51 -3.87 4.10
CA VAL A 169 16.51 -5.34 4.02
C VAL A 169 17.93 -5.85 3.89
N ARG A 170 18.24 -6.96 4.57
CA ARG A 170 19.54 -7.64 4.48
C ARG A 170 19.35 -9.15 4.51
N PRO A 171 19.96 -9.93 3.60
CA PRO A 171 19.85 -11.38 3.63
C PRO A 171 20.62 -11.95 4.82
N ARG A 172 20.15 -13.09 5.34
CA ARG A 172 20.95 -13.90 6.25
C ARG A 172 21.99 -14.68 5.44
N GLY A 173 23.21 -14.75 5.98
CA GLY A 173 24.32 -15.46 5.33
C GLY A 173 24.14 -16.98 5.26
N LYS A 174 23.24 -17.57 6.05
CA LYS A 174 22.94 -19.01 6.03
C LYS A 174 21.64 -19.26 5.26
N ALA A 175 21.69 -20.15 4.28
CA ALA A 175 20.49 -20.71 3.64
C ALA A 175 19.75 -21.62 4.63
N THR A 176 18.42 -21.52 4.61
CA THR A 176 17.54 -22.27 5.50
C THR A 176 16.31 -22.71 4.72
N PRO A 177 15.76 -23.91 4.96
CA PRO A 177 14.49 -24.28 4.36
C PRO A 177 13.36 -23.41 4.91
N LEU A 178 12.26 -23.33 4.18
CA LEU A 178 11.05 -22.61 4.56
C LEU A 178 10.50 -23.16 5.88
N SER A 179 10.35 -24.47 5.98
CA SER A 179 10.04 -25.19 7.21
C SER A 179 10.88 -26.47 7.31
N SER A 180 10.98 -27.02 8.52
CA SER A 180 11.54 -28.36 8.73
C SER A 180 10.56 -29.47 8.33
N ASP A 181 9.28 -29.14 8.19
CA ASP A 181 8.21 -30.06 7.81
C ASP A 181 7.78 -29.83 6.34
N PRO A 182 7.87 -30.85 5.47
CA PRO A 182 7.39 -30.79 4.09
C PRO A 182 5.89 -30.49 3.96
N GLU A 183 5.06 -30.96 4.90
CA GLU A 183 3.61 -30.72 4.86
C GLU A 183 3.31 -29.24 5.06
N GLN A 184 3.93 -28.62 6.07
CA GLN A 184 3.82 -27.18 6.33
C GLN A 184 4.35 -26.33 5.18
N THR A 185 5.44 -26.76 4.53
CA THR A 185 5.98 -26.07 3.34
C THR A 185 4.95 -26.03 2.21
N THR A 186 4.26 -27.16 1.99
CA THR A 186 3.20 -27.29 0.98
C THR A 186 1.98 -26.46 1.36
N GLU A 187 1.57 -26.49 2.63
CA GLU A 187 0.48 -25.69 3.16
C GLU A 187 0.72 -24.20 2.92
N TRP A 188 1.88 -23.68 3.31
CA TRP A 188 2.23 -22.27 3.13
C TRP A 188 2.30 -21.86 1.67
N THR A 189 2.88 -22.70 0.81
CA THR A 189 2.95 -22.41 -0.63
C THR A 189 1.57 -22.34 -1.27
N ASN A 190 0.62 -23.17 -0.82
CA ASN A 190 -0.76 -23.16 -1.30
C ASN A 190 -1.64 -22.08 -0.65
N ALA A 191 -1.25 -21.60 0.55
CA ALA A 191 -1.97 -20.57 1.29
C ALA A 191 -1.55 -19.14 0.94
N ILE A 192 -0.77 -18.95 -0.14
CA ILE A 192 -0.38 -17.62 -0.62
C ILE A 192 -1.64 -16.83 -1.01
N PRO A 193 -1.93 -15.70 -0.33
CA PRO A 193 -3.14 -14.92 -0.63
C PRO A 193 -3.07 -14.30 -2.03
N ASN A 194 -4.18 -14.33 -2.76
CA ASN A 194 -4.27 -13.67 -4.06
C ASN A 194 -4.44 -12.15 -3.88
N ILE A 195 -3.59 -11.38 -4.56
CA ILE A 195 -3.61 -9.92 -4.51
C ILE A 195 -4.83 -9.35 -5.25
N ASP A 196 -5.26 -10.00 -6.32
CA ASP A 196 -6.34 -9.49 -7.18
C ASP A 196 -7.67 -9.43 -6.40
N ASP A 197 -7.85 -10.33 -5.42
CA ASP A 197 -9.02 -10.35 -4.53
C ASP A 197 -8.97 -9.24 -3.47
N MET A 198 -7.78 -8.67 -3.21
CA MET A 198 -7.65 -7.56 -2.28
C MET A 198 -8.13 -6.27 -2.94
N TYR A 199 -7.59 -5.91 -4.10
CA TYR A 199 -7.82 -4.59 -4.68
C TYR A 199 -8.86 -4.63 -5.78
N THR A 200 -9.99 -3.96 -5.54
CA THR A 200 -11.03 -3.81 -6.56
C THR A 200 -10.68 -2.69 -7.52
N LEU A 201 -10.71 -3.00 -8.81
CA LEU A 201 -10.61 -2.00 -9.86
C LEU A 201 -11.97 -1.29 -10.04
N LYS A 202 -11.98 0.02 -9.86
CA LYS A 202 -13.17 0.86 -10.09
C LYS A 202 -13.45 1.06 -11.58
N SER A 203 -14.70 1.33 -11.92
CA SER A 203 -15.07 1.69 -13.29
C SER A 203 -14.59 3.10 -13.65
N TYR A 204 -14.65 3.43 -14.95
CA TYR A 204 -14.33 4.77 -15.44
C TYR A 204 -15.22 5.83 -14.76
N ASP A 205 -16.54 5.65 -14.84
CA ASP A 205 -17.54 6.59 -14.29
C ASP A 205 -17.36 6.80 -12.77
N GLU A 206 -17.00 5.74 -12.04
CA GLU A 206 -16.73 5.84 -10.60
C GLU A 206 -15.47 6.67 -10.32
N LEU A 207 -14.41 6.48 -11.10
CA LEU A 207 -13.17 7.24 -10.94
C LEU A 207 -13.33 8.69 -11.35
N GLU A 208 -14.04 8.94 -12.45
CA GLU A 208 -14.39 10.27 -12.93
C GLU A 208 -15.19 11.04 -11.87
N LYS A 209 -16.21 10.39 -11.28
CA LYS A 209 -16.96 10.98 -10.17
C LYS A 209 -16.06 11.32 -8.99
N ILE A 210 -15.20 10.40 -8.55
CA ILE A 210 -14.29 10.64 -7.43
C ILE A 210 -13.36 11.84 -7.70
N VAL A 211 -12.85 11.96 -8.93
CA VAL A 211 -12.00 13.09 -9.32
C VAL A 211 -12.78 14.40 -9.35
N ASN A 212 -13.99 14.39 -9.89
CA ASN A 212 -14.86 15.56 -9.92
C ASN A 212 -15.22 16.05 -8.52
N ASP A 213 -15.64 15.14 -7.63
CA ASP A 213 -15.98 15.46 -6.25
C ASP A 213 -14.75 16.06 -5.51
N TRP A 214 -13.56 15.51 -5.78
CA TRP A 214 -12.30 16.01 -5.23
C TRP A 214 -11.90 17.40 -5.76
N LEU A 215 -12.05 17.66 -7.06
CA LEU A 215 -11.78 18.98 -7.67
C LEU A 215 -12.76 20.05 -7.18
N SER A 216 -14.02 19.66 -6.96
CA SER A 216 -15.09 20.55 -6.51
C SER A 216 -14.95 20.94 -5.03
N GLY A 217 -14.05 20.26 -4.30
CA GLY A 217 -13.84 20.48 -2.87
C GLY A 217 -14.95 19.92 -1.98
N ASP A 218 -15.80 19.03 -2.50
CA ASP A 218 -16.98 18.48 -1.80
C ASP A 218 -16.63 17.34 -0.82
N THR A 219 -15.33 17.16 -0.53
CA THR A 219 -14.89 16.29 0.55
C THR A 219 -14.91 17.05 1.87
N ASP A 220 -15.95 16.81 2.67
CA ASP A 220 -16.00 17.15 4.09
C ASP A 220 -14.65 16.85 4.75
N ASP A 221 -14.00 17.91 5.23
CA ASP A 221 -12.70 17.90 5.87
C ASP A 221 -12.81 17.26 7.26
N ASN A 222 -12.98 15.94 7.29
CA ASN A 222 -12.78 15.12 8.46
C ASN A 222 -11.58 14.22 8.19
N SER A 223 -10.41 14.85 8.28
CA SER A 223 -9.11 14.21 8.34
C SER A 223 -9.09 13.10 9.42
N SER A 224 -9.46 11.90 9.01
CA SER A 224 -9.22 10.66 9.73
C SER A 224 -8.23 9.83 8.94
N ASP A 225 -6.98 10.30 8.95
CA ASP A 225 -5.81 9.46 8.70
C ASP A 225 -5.82 8.32 9.74
N ASN A 226 -6.52 7.23 9.40
CA ASN A 226 -6.49 6.00 10.17
C ASN A 226 -6.27 4.79 9.28
N VAL A 227 -5.15 4.82 8.56
CA VAL A 227 -4.17 3.73 8.70
C VAL A 227 -3.15 4.22 9.74
N GLY A 228 -3.57 4.21 11.00
CA GLY A 228 -3.00 5.01 12.08
C GLY A 228 -1.55 4.70 12.43
N THR A 229 -0.75 5.76 12.44
CA THR A 229 0.38 5.93 13.35
C THR A 229 -0.18 6.20 14.76
N THR A 230 -0.09 5.24 15.68
CA THR A 230 -0.54 5.46 17.06
C THR A 230 0.46 6.32 17.83
N ARG A 231 0.08 7.56 18.16
CA ARG A 231 0.74 8.39 19.20
C ARG A 231 0.35 7.88 20.58
N GLY A 232 1.34 7.60 21.43
CA GLY A 232 1.15 7.39 22.87
C GLY A 232 0.72 8.68 23.59
N PRO A 233 0.19 8.57 24.82
CA PRO A 233 -0.56 9.64 25.46
C PRO A 233 0.37 10.76 25.92
N THR A 234 0.04 12.00 25.56
CA THR A 234 0.69 13.19 26.14
C THR A 234 -0.19 13.71 27.26
N VAL A 235 0.42 13.81 28.44
CA VAL A 235 -0.11 14.33 29.69
C VAL A 235 -0.74 15.71 29.53
N ALA A 236 -1.91 15.89 30.15
CA ALA A 236 -2.63 17.16 30.21
C ALA A 236 -1.85 18.16 31.08
N PHE A 237 -1.54 19.33 30.53
CA PHE A 237 -1.22 20.53 31.28
C PHE A 237 -2.27 21.59 30.91
N THR A 238 -3.01 22.00 31.92
CA THR A 238 -4.02 23.06 31.90
C THR A 238 -3.33 24.40 32.08
N GLU A 239 -3.63 25.39 31.24
CA GLU A 239 -3.58 26.80 31.61
C GLU A 239 -4.52 27.62 30.71
N THR A 240 -5.06 28.67 31.31
CA THR A 240 -6.32 29.40 31.04
C THR A 240 -6.11 30.76 30.35
N ASP A 241 -7.21 31.31 29.84
CA ASP A 241 -7.49 32.73 29.48
C ASP A 241 -6.71 33.33 28.28
N ASP A 242 -7.22 34.22 27.42
CA ASP A 242 -8.47 35.01 27.39
C ASP A 242 -8.72 35.52 25.93
N THR A 243 -10.00 35.67 25.57
CA THR A 243 -10.71 36.64 24.68
C THR A 243 -9.95 37.51 23.65
N ASP A 244 -10.40 37.54 22.37
CA ASP A 244 -11.19 38.64 21.74
C ASP A 244 -11.26 38.58 20.19
N GLU A 245 -12.24 39.29 19.64
CA GLU A 245 -12.98 39.14 18.38
C GLU A 245 -12.40 39.85 17.11
N THR A 246 -12.87 39.39 15.93
CA THR A 246 -13.37 40.20 14.78
C THR A 246 -12.48 40.55 13.54
N THR A 247 -12.89 39.94 12.39
CA THR A 247 -12.92 40.38 10.96
C THR A 247 -11.65 40.62 10.11
N THR A 248 -11.51 39.96 8.94
CA THR A 248 -11.98 40.41 7.59
C THR A 248 -11.41 39.57 6.40
N SER A 249 -12.34 39.15 5.53
CA SER A 249 -12.29 39.04 4.05
C SER A 249 -11.20 38.24 3.28
N THR A 250 -11.61 37.05 2.83
CA THR A 250 -11.90 36.67 1.43
C THR A 250 -10.94 37.10 0.30
N LYS A 251 -10.20 36.12 -0.24
CA LYS A 251 -10.05 35.86 -1.70
C LYS A 251 -9.84 34.37 -1.94
N SER A 252 -10.90 33.66 -2.30
CA SER A 252 -10.86 32.29 -2.82
C SER A 252 -10.63 32.37 -4.33
N ASN A 253 -9.53 31.77 -4.80
CA ASN A 253 -9.35 31.42 -6.20
C ASN A 253 -10.10 30.10 -6.44
N ASN A 254 -11.38 30.20 -6.79
CA ASN A 254 -12.14 29.10 -7.38
C ASN A 254 -11.77 29.06 -8.87
N GLN A 255 -10.81 28.21 -9.24
CA GLN A 255 -10.61 27.83 -10.63
C GLN A 255 -10.80 26.31 -10.71
N PHE A 256 -11.73 25.91 -11.57
CA PHE A 256 -12.14 24.54 -11.93
C PHE A 256 -13.12 23.88 -10.95
N ARG A 257 -14.43 24.07 -11.21
CA ARG A 257 -15.54 23.46 -10.44
C ARG A 257 -16.02 22.13 -11.03
N SER A 258 -15.53 21.69 -12.18
CA SER A 258 -15.81 20.36 -12.77
C SER A 258 -14.80 19.96 -13.85
N LEU A 259 -14.61 18.65 -14.11
CA LEU A 259 -13.77 18.14 -15.21
C LEU A 259 -14.25 18.63 -16.58
N ASP A 260 -15.55 18.67 -16.81
CA ASP A 260 -16.12 19.15 -18.08
C ASP A 260 -15.80 20.63 -18.32
N GLU A 261 -15.80 21.46 -17.26
CA GLU A 261 -15.42 22.88 -17.35
C GLU A 261 -13.90 23.04 -17.56
N ALA A 262 -13.08 22.17 -16.96
CA ALA A 262 -11.64 22.12 -17.22
C ALA A 262 -11.29 21.61 -18.63
N PHE A 263 -12.19 20.87 -19.28
CA PHE A 263 -12.03 20.40 -20.65
C PHE A 263 -12.57 21.39 -21.68
N ALA A 264 -13.69 22.04 -21.40
CA ALA A 264 -14.27 23.06 -22.28
C ALA A 264 -13.36 24.29 -22.42
N ASP A 265 -12.72 24.74 -21.34
CA ASP A 265 -11.81 25.90 -21.35
C ASP A 265 -10.52 25.64 -22.15
N LEU A 266 -10.22 24.37 -22.45
CA LEU A 266 -9.05 23.92 -23.21
C LEU A 266 -9.36 23.63 -24.69
N GLU A 267 -10.63 23.45 -25.07
CA GLU A 267 -11.05 23.26 -26.46
C GLU A 267 -11.33 24.58 -27.21
N ASP A 268 -11.47 25.70 -26.49
CA ASP A 268 -11.75 27.03 -27.06
C ASP A 268 -10.49 27.90 -27.27
N LEU A 269 -9.28 27.30 -27.30
CA LEU A 269 -7.98 27.98 -27.49
C LEU A 269 -7.24 27.56 -28.77
#